data_AF-A0A9E2ZAM4-F1
#
_entry.id   AF-A0A9E2ZAM4-F1
#
_cell.length_a   1.000
_cell.length_b   1.000
_cell.length_c   1.000
_cell.angle_alpha   90.00
_cell.angle_beta   90.00
_cell.angle_gamma   90.00
#
_symmetry.space_group_name_H-M   'P 1'
#
loop_
_entity.id
_entity.type
_entity.pdbx_description
1 polymer ?
#
loop_
_entity_poly.entity_id
_entity_poly.type
_entity_poly.pdbx_seq_one_letter_code
_entity_poly.pdbx_strand_id
1 'polypeptide(L)'
;MQEPRNAASADFPYTLSTVCYIEVSSGGTVTFGRDAGTYERARSGASRLYAVWPGQYRSDLFVIDDLDDYARAFGIVHDERRTGLADHEHRVRWSISPYETNPNGSYVSVEVRFDCGCEIKDLAAFAKHMREQKGWAVATSTGFSGGWSQDDGHRFSVRVRRTSLRA
;
A
#
# COMPACT_ATOMS: atom_id res chain seq x y z
N MET A 1 -2.16 26.68 -12.96
CA MET A 1 -1.37 26.03 -11.90
C MET A 1 -1.30 24.56 -12.27
N GLN A 2 -0.10 23.97 -12.39
CA GLN A 2 0.04 22.58 -12.81
C GLN A 2 -0.32 21.68 -11.62
N GLU A 3 -1.12 20.63 -11.85
CA GLU A 3 -1.45 19.68 -10.79
C GLU A 3 -0.21 18.89 -10.35
N PRO A 4 -0.05 18.64 -9.03
CA PRO A 4 1.05 17.83 -8.52
C PRO A 4 0.95 16.39 -9.01
N ARG A 5 2.11 15.76 -9.23
CA ARG A 5 2.21 14.36 -9.67
C ARG A 5 2.11 13.41 -8.48
N ASN A 6 1.72 12.16 -8.70
CA ASN A 6 1.69 11.16 -7.63
C ASN A 6 3.07 10.52 -7.44
N ALA A 7 3.56 10.49 -6.20
CA ALA A 7 4.85 9.86 -5.87
C ALA A 7 4.83 8.35 -6.13
N ALA A 8 3.74 7.66 -5.80
CA ALA A 8 3.61 6.21 -5.97
C ALA A 8 3.73 5.72 -7.44
N SER A 9 3.53 6.63 -8.40
CA SER A 9 3.53 6.31 -9.83
C SER A 9 4.90 6.46 -10.53
N ALA A 10 5.92 6.94 -9.82
CA ALA A 10 7.12 7.53 -10.44
C ALA A 10 8.48 6.95 -9.97
N ASP A 11 8.51 5.81 -9.28
CA ASP A 11 9.73 5.32 -8.57
C ASP A 11 10.40 6.46 -7.77
N PHE A 12 9.59 7.14 -6.97
CA PHE A 12 9.99 8.38 -6.33
C PHE A 12 11.16 8.18 -5.37
N PRO A 13 12.26 8.94 -5.48
CA PRO A 13 13.48 8.67 -4.72
C PRO A 13 13.43 9.33 -3.34
N TYR A 14 12.62 8.77 -2.44
CA TYR A 14 12.27 9.37 -1.15
C TYR A 14 13.48 9.83 -0.33
N THR A 15 14.57 9.06 -0.33
CA THR A 15 15.71 9.27 0.57
C THR A 15 16.80 10.20 0.02
N LEU A 16 16.67 10.71 -1.20
CA LEU A 16 17.64 11.65 -1.75
C LEU A 16 17.70 12.93 -0.91
N SER A 17 18.92 13.37 -0.61
CA SER A 17 19.18 14.59 0.18
C SER A 17 18.67 15.87 -0.50
N THR A 18 18.44 15.81 -1.81
CA THR A 18 17.95 16.92 -2.62
C THR A 18 16.42 17.02 -2.64
N VAL A 19 15.71 16.03 -2.10
CA VAL A 19 14.24 16.05 -2.02
C VAL A 19 13.80 16.82 -0.78
N CYS A 20 12.95 17.82 -0.97
CA CYS A 20 12.37 18.63 0.10
C CYS A 20 10.93 18.21 0.37
N TYR A 21 10.59 17.95 1.63
CA TYR A 21 9.24 17.57 2.05
C TYR A 21 8.48 18.76 2.61
N ILE A 22 7.24 18.92 2.15
CA ILE A 22 6.36 20.02 2.51
C ILE A 22 5.04 19.42 2.99
N GLU A 23 4.67 19.74 4.21
CA GLU A 23 3.36 19.41 4.78
C GLU A 23 2.46 20.64 4.71
N VAL A 24 1.25 20.45 4.19
CA VAL A 24 0.21 21.49 4.14
C VAL A 24 -0.97 21.03 4.98
N SER A 25 -1.20 21.70 6.11
CA SER A 25 -2.37 21.44 6.96
C SER A 25 -3.68 21.85 6.28
N SER A 26 -4.80 21.31 6.76
CA SER A 26 -6.14 21.71 6.31
C SER A 26 -6.43 23.21 6.50
N GLY A 27 -5.80 23.85 7.49
CA GLY A 27 -5.87 25.29 7.74
C GLY A 27 -4.97 26.15 6.85
N GLY A 28 -4.22 25.55 5.92
CA GLY A 28 -3.32 26.26 5.00
C GLY A 28 -1.94 26.57 5.57
N THR A 29 -1.63 26.18 6.80
CA THR A 29 -0.27 26.28 7.35
C THR A 29 0.65 25.31 6.62
N VAL A 30 1.78 25.84 6.15
CA VAL A 30 2.83 25.09 5.47
C VAL A 30 3.99 24.88 6.43
N THR A 31 4.45 23.64 6.55
CA THR A 31 5.61 23.26 7.37
C THR A 31 6.56 22.39 6.56
N PHE A 32 7.84 22.39 6.93
CA PHE A 32 8.88 21.60 6.29
C PHE A 32 9.36 20.54 7.28
N GLY A 33 9.44 19.30 6.84
CA GLY A 33 9.82 18.21 7.73
C GLY A 33 9.46 16.85 7.16
N ARG A 34 10.09 15.83 7.74
CA ARG A 34 9.86 14.43 7.40
C ARG A 34 9.72 13.53 8.63
N ASP A 35 9.26 14.09 9.74
CA ASP A 35 9.16 13.36 11.00
C ASP A 35 7.93 12.46 11.08
N ALA A 36 7.91 11.59 12.09
CA ALA A 36 6.79 10.69 12.36
C ALA A 36 5.47 11.43 12.65
N GLY A 37 5.53 12.64 13.22
CA GLY A 37 4.35 13.47 13.44
C GLY A 37 3.73 13.96 12.13
N THR A 38 4.55 14.33 11.15
CA THR A 38 4.09 14.67 9.80
C THR A 38 3.38 13.50 9.13
N TYR A 39 3.92 12.28 9.27
CA TYR A 39 3.26 11.06 8.80
C TYR A 39 1.88 10.90 9.44
N GLU A 40 1.78 10.98 10.78
CA GLU A 40 0.52 10.79 11.48
C GLU A 40 -0.55 11.83 11.10
N ARG A 41 -0.16 13.11 10.94
CA ARG A 41 -1.10 14.16 10.52
C ARG A 41 -1.56 13.98 9.07
N ALA A 42 -0.65 13.58 8.18
CA ALA A 42 -1.01 13.28 6.80
C ALA A 42 -1.96 12.05 6.74
N ARG A 43 -1.66 11.03 7.52
CA ARG A 43 -2.47 9.81 7.67
C ARG A 43 -3.86 10.09 8.21
N SER A 44 -4.00 10.97 9.19
CA SER A 44 -5.30 11.34 9.76
C SER A 44 -6.12 12.28 8.86
N GLY A 45 -5.59 12.69 7.71
CA GLY A 45 -6.19 13.70 6.83
C GLY A 45 -6.14 15.12 7.41
N ALA A 46 -5.41 15.35 8.49
CA ALA A 46 -5.22 16.69 9.06
C ALA A 46 -4.29 17.54 8.19
N SER A 47 -3.44 16.89 7.38
CA SER A 47 -2.57 17.54 6.42
C SER A 47 -2.42 16.71 5.14
N ARG A 48 -1.81 17.32 4.12
CA ARG A 48 -1.36 16.66 2.89
C ARG A 48 0.15 16.81 2.80
N LEU A 49 0.82 15.71 2.48
CA LEU A 49 2.26 15.67 2.35
C LEU A 49 2.64 15.76 0.87
N TYR A 50 3.62 16.62 0.59
CA TYR A 50 4.19 16.80 -0.74
C TYR A 50 5.71 16.66 -0.67
N ALA A 51 6.30 16.33 -1.82
CA ALA A 51 7.74 16.31 -2.00
C ALA A 51 8.11 17.08 -3.27
N VAL A 52 9.13 17.92 -3.15
CA VAL A 52 9.74 18.64 -4.26
C VAL A 52 10.97 17.86 -4.67
N TRP A 53 10.92 17.28 -5.88
CA TRP A 53 12.06 16.56 -6.44
C TRP A 53 12.73 17.43 -7.52
N PRO A 54 13.99 17.87 -7.29
CA PRO A 54 14.71 18.64 -8.28
C PRO A 54 15.18 17.74 -9.42
N GLY A 55 14.65 17.99 -10.61
CA GLY A 55 15.19 17.48 -11.87
C GLY A 55 16.33 18.36 -12.40
N GLN A 56 16.92 17.95 -13.52
CA GLN A 56 18.08 18.63 -14.12
C GLN A 56 17.80 20.10 -14.52
N TYR A 57 16.55 20.42 -14.87
CA TYR A 57 16.16 21.75 -15.38
C TYR A 57 15.00 22.41 -14.62
N ARG A 58 14.24 21.64 -13.84
CA ARG A 58 13.11 22.13 -13.06
C ARG A 58 12.86 21.24 -11.85
N SER A 59 12.23 21.80 -10.82
CA SER A 59 11.69 21.01 -9.71
C SER A 59 10.24 20.67 -9.99
N ASP A 60 9.87 19.41 -9.80
CA ASP A 60 8.50 18.95 -9.92
C ASP A 60 7.93 18.69 -8.51
N LEU A 61 6.67 19.05 -8.29
CA LEU A 61 5.95 18.82 -7.04
C LEU A 61 5.18 17.51 -7.13
N PHE A 62 5.39 16.65 -6.12
CA PHE A 62 4.72 15.37 -5.99
C PHE A 62 3.86 15.36 -4.74
N VAL A 63 2.63 14.84 -4.84
CA VAL A 63 1.84 14.45 -3.68
C VAL A 63 2.32 13.09 -3.19
N ILE A 64 2.52 12.95 -1.89
CA ILE A 64 2.79 11.66 -1.26
C ILE A 64 1.44 10.99 -1.02
N ASP A 65 1.01 10.21 -2.00
CA ASP A 65 -0.24 9.46 -2.01
C ASP A 65 -0.10 8.07 -1.37
N ASP A 66 1.07 7.44 -1.49
CA ASP A 66 1.43 6.23 -0.73
C ASP A 66 2.24 6.63 0.52
N LEU A 67 1.52 6.82 1.62
CA LEU A 67 2.12 7.13 2.93
C LEU A 67 2.91 5.94 3.51
N ASP A 68 2.61 4.71 3.10
CA ASP A 68 3.34 3.52 3.56
C ASP A 68 4.73 3.43 2.92
N ASP A 69 4.87 3.77 1.63
CA ASP A 69 6.19 3.91 0.98
C ASP A 69 7.02 5.00 1.61
N TYR A 70 6.40 6.14 1.88
CA TYR A 70 7.06 7.23 2.58
C TYR A 70 7.54 6.79 3.98
N ALA A 71 6.68 6.13 4.76
CA ALA A 71 7.04 5.66 6.10
C ALA A 71 8.14 4.60 6.06
N ARG A 72 8.09 3.67 5.10
CA ARG A 72 9.12 2.66 4.85
C ARG A 72 10.46 3.31 4.51
N ALA A 73 10.47 4.29 3.60
CA ALA A 73 11.70 4.97 3.16
C ALA A 73 12.41 5.72 4.30
N PHE A 74 11.67 6.20 5.29
CA PHE A 74 12.22 6.96 6.43
C PHE A 74 12.30 6.16 7.74
N GLY A 75 11.97 4.86 7.72
CA GLY A 75 11.97 4.02 8.92
C GLY A 75 10.98 4.51 9.99
N ILE A 76 9.92 5.21 9.59
CA ILE A 76 8.96 5.87 10.49
C ILE A 76 7.98 4.87 11.14
N VAL A 77 7.91 3.62 10.65
CA VAL A 77 7.18 2.41 11.11
C VAL A 77 6.29 1.87 9.99
N HIS A 78 6.42 0.58 9.66
CA HIS A 78 5.35 -0.17 9.00
C HIS A 78 4.30 -0.47 10.07
N ASP A 79 3.13 0.18 10.00
CA ASP A 79 2.11 0.04 11.05
C ASP A 79 1.41 -1.33 10.93
N GLU A 80 2.04 -2.36 11.51
CA GLU A 80 1.51 -3.73 11.55
C GLU A 80 0.14 -3.79 12.22
N ARG A 81 -0.15 -2.88 13.17
CA ARG A 81 -1.45 -2.85 13.87
C ARG A 81 -2.56 -2.42 12.90
N ARG A 82 -2.27 -1.46 12.02
CA ARG A 82 -3.17 -0.93 10.99
C ARG A 82 -3.30 -1.86 9.79
N THR A 83 -2.19 -2.35 9.24
CA THR A 83 -2.20 -3.18 8.03
C THR A 83 -2.57 -4.63 8.34
N GLY A 84 -2.27 -5.10 9.56
CA GLY A 84 -2.30 -6.51 9.94
C GLY A 84 -1.13 -7.32 9.37
N LEU A 85 -0.21 -6.66 8.67
CA LEU A 85 0.89 -7.27 7.94
C LEU A 85 2.20 -6.81 8.58
N ALA A 86 3.07 -7.76 8.90
CA ALA A 86 4.44 -7.45 9.26
C ALA A 86 5.33 -7.34 8.01
N ASP A 87 6.46 -6.63 8.14
CA ASP A 87 7.43 -6.45 7.07
C ASP A 87 8.33 -7.70 6.91
N HIS A 88 7.77 -8.75 6.32
CA HIS A 88 8.47 -10.00 6.01
C HIS A 88 7.87 -10.71 4.79
N GLU A 89 8.54 -11.76 4.29
CA GLU A 89 7.99 -12.62 3.23
C GLU A 89 6.83 -13.48 3.76
N HIS A 90 5.61 -13.19 3.31
CA HIS A 90 4.41 -13.84 3.81
C HIS A 90 4.28 -15.27 3.27
N ARG A 91 4.19 -16.23 4.18
CA ARG A 91 3.84 -17.61 3.83
C ARG A 91 2.33 -17.72 3.72
N VAL A 92 1.83 -17.68 2.49
CA VAL A 92 0.39 -17.77 2.20
C VAL A 92 0.02 -19.12 1.60
N ARG A 93 -1.06 -19.72 2.11
CA ARG A 93 -1.80 -20.80 1.44
C ARG A 93 -3.00 -20.21 0.76
N TRP A 94 -3.27 -20.63 -0.47
CA TRP A 94 -4.39 -20.11 -1.23
C TRP A 94 -5.04 -21.14 -2.14
N SER A 95 -6.30 -20.92 -2.48
CA SER A 95 -7.03 -21.68 -3.48
C SER A 95 -8.01 -20.79 -4.24
N ILE A 96 -8.38 -21.16 -5.46
CA ILE A 96 -9.51 -20.53 -6.15
C ILE A 96 -10.76 -20.75 -5.31
N SER A 97 -11.55 -19.70 -5.10
CA SER A 97 -12.79 -19.80 -4.33
C SER A 97 -13.75 -20.81 -4.98
N PRO A 98 -14.38 -21.69 -4.20
CA PRO A 98 -15.36 -22.65 -4.73
C PRO A 98 -16.61 -21.95 -5.30
N TYR A 99 -16.83 -20.68 -4.94
CA TYR A 99 -17.93 -19.85 -5.43
C TYR A 99 -17.57 -19.07 -6.69
N GLU A 100 -16.38 -19.25 -7.27
CA GLU A 100 -16.03 -18.62 -8.54
C GLU A 100 -16.84 -19.23 -9.68
N THR A 101 -17.77 -18.45 -10.23
CA THR A 101 -18.69 -18.89 -11.28
C THR A 101 -18.20 -18.59 -12.70
N ASN A 102 -17.20 -17.71 -12.88
CA ASN A 102 -16.70 -17.33 -14.20
C ASN A 102 -15.26 -17.85 -14.46
N PRO A 103 -15.09 -19.02 -15.10
CA PRO A 103 -13.77 -19.59 -15.36
C PRO A 103 -12.94 -18.76 -16.34
N ASN A 104 -13.58 -17.94 -17.19
CA ASN A 104 -12.93 -17.14 -18.22
C ASN A 104 -12.65 -15.68 -17.77
N GLY A 105 -13.03 -15.32 -16.55
CA GLY A 105 -12.74 -13.99 -15.99
C GLY A 105 -11.23 -13.73 -15.90
N SER A 106 -10.82 -12.52 -16.30
CA SER A 106 -9.44 -12.04 -16.16
C SER A 106 -8.99 -11.94 -14.70
N TYR A 107 -9.96 -11.75 -13.80
CA TYR A 107 -9.81 -11.79 -12.36
C TYR A 107 -10.58 -12.97 -11.77
N VAL A 108 -10.02 -13.56 -10.72
CA VAL A 108 -10.58 -14.70 -9.99
C VAL A 108 -10.58 -14.40 -8.50
N SER A 109 -11.61 -14.87 -7.80
CA SER A 109 -11.69 -14.82 -6.35
C SER A 109 -10.85 -15.95 -5.77
N VAL A 110 -9.91 -15.64 -4.88
CA VAL A 110 -9.07 -16.61 -4.19
C VAL A 110 -9.27 -16.50 -2.69
N GLU A 111 -9.29 -17.64 -2.02
CA GLU A 111 -9.22 -17.71 -0.56
C GLU A 111 -7.75 -17.75 -0.16
N VAL A 112 -7.34 -16.86 0.74
CA VAL A 112 -5.96 -16.69 1.21
C VAL A 112 -5.93 -16.91 2.73
N ARG A 113 -4.91 -17.63 3.19
CA ARG A 113 -4.60 -17.86 4.61
C ARG A 113 -3.13 -17.60 4.85
N PHE A 114 -2.82 -16.97 5.97
CA PHE A 114 -1.44 -16.68 6.38
C PHE A 114 -0.95 -17.73 7.37
N ASP A 115 0.12 -18.44 7.01
CA ASP A 115 0.82 -19.33 7.93
C ASP A 115 1.83 -18.58 8.82
N CYS A 116 2.12 -17.32 8.50
CA CYS A 116 2.95 -16.43 9.31
C CYS A 116 2.18 -15.69 10.43
N GLY A 117 0.86 -15.87 10.52
CA GLY A 117 0.03 -15.23 11.54
C GLY A 117 -0.41 -13.80 11.22
N CYS A 118 -0.01 -13.26 10.06
CA CYS A 118 -0.51 -11.98 9.56
C CYS A 118 -2.00 -12.03 9.19
N GLU A 119 -2.62 -10.87 9.11
CA GLU A 119 -4.00 -10.70 8.69
C GLU A 119 -4.15 -9.53 7.72
N ILE A 120 -5.19 -9.54 6.88
CA ILE A 120 -5.48 -8.41 6.00
C ILE A 120 -6.41 -7.46 6.75
N LYS A 121 -5.90 -6.29 7.15
CA LYS A 121 -6.72 -5.14 7.56
C LYS A 121 -6.72 -4.03 6.51
N ASP A 122 -5.67 -3.98 5.69
CA ASP A 122 -5.53 -3.06 4.57
C ASP A 122 -5.25 -3.83 3.27
N LEU A 123 -6.16 -3.70 2.30
CA LEU A 123 -6.04 -4.40 1.02
C LEU A 123 -4.95 -3.84 0.11
N ALA A 124 -4.69 -2.53 0.18
CA ALA A 124 -3.65 -1.90 -0.63
C ALA A 124 -2.26 -2.34 -0.15
N ALA A 125 -2.04 -2.37 1.16
CA ALA A 125 -0.83 -2.92 1.76
C ALA A 125 -0.64 -4.40 1.38
N PHE A 126 -1.69 -5.21 1.49
CA PHE A 126 -1.65 -6.61 1.06
C PHE A 126 -1.31 -6.76 -0.42
N ALA A 127 -1.99 -6.01 -1.29
CA ALA A 127 -1.76 -6.05 -2.73
C ALA A 127 -0.31 -5.72 -3.09
N LYS A 128 0.29 -4.76 -2.39
CA LYS A 128 1.68 -4.36 -2.56
C LYS A 128 2.66 -5.46 -2.13
N HIS A 129 2.50 -6.00 -0.92
CA HIS A 129 3.35 -7.10 -0.45
C HIS A 129 3.25 -8.31 -1.39
N MET A 130 2.04 -8.68 -1.86
CA MET A 130 1.88 -9.82 -2.76
C MET A 130 2.43 -9.55 -4.16
N ARG A 131 2.40 -8.30 -4.64
CA ARG A 131 3.06 -7.90 -5.89
C ARG A 131 4.57 -8.03 -5.77
N GLU A 132 5.15 -7.52 -4.70
CA GLU A 132 6.60 -7.55 -4.45
C GLU A 132 7.11 -8.99 -4.23
N GLN A 133 6.39 -9.80 -3.44
CA GLN A 133 6.87 -11.10 -2.98
C GLN A 133 6.48 -12.26 -3.90
N LYS A 134 5.32 -12.18 -4.56
CA LYS A 134 4.75 -13.28 -5.36
C LYS A 134 4.39 -12.86 -6.79
N GLY A 135 4.58 -11.60 -7.17
CA GLY A 135 4.18 -11.09 -8.49
C GLY A 135 2.67 -10.99 -8.69
N TRP A 136 1.87 -11.09 -7.62
CA TRP A 136 0.41 -11.10 -7.75
C TRP A 136 -0.14 -9.71 -8.06
N ALA A 137 -1.12 -9.67 -8.95
CA ALA A 137 -1.88 -8.46 -9.25
C ALA A 137 -3.25 -8.54 -8.56
N VAL A 138 -3.28 -8.15 -7.28
CA VAL A 138 -4.50 -8.06 -6.47
C VAL A 138 -5.30 -6.81 -6.88
N ALA A 139 -6.61 -6.95 -7.03
CA ALA A 139 -7.51 -5.84 -7.30
C ALA A 139 -7.83 -5.09 -6.00
N THR A 140 -7.36 -3.85 -5.89
CA THR A 140 -7.59 -2.98 -4.71
C THR A 140 -8.89 -2.17 -4.80
N SER A 141 -9.48 -2.05 -6.00
CA SER A 141 -10.77 -1.37 -6.20
C SER A 141 -11.98 -2.22 -5.80
N THR A 142 -11.79 -3.53 -5.66
CA THR A 142 -12.80 -4.44 -5.11
C THR A 142 -12.48 -4.69 -3.65
N GLY A 143 -13.45 -4.52 -2.75
CA GLY A 143 -13.28 -4.86 -1.34
C GLY A 143 -12.86 -6.32 -1.14
N PHE A 144 -12.31 -6.62 0.03
CA PHE A 144 -12.02 -7.98 0.48
C PHE A 144 -12.96 -8.36 1.62
N SER A 145 -13.16 -9.65 1.82
CA SER A 145 -13.84 -10.17 3.01
C SER A 145 -12.88 -11.04 3.81
N GLY A 146 -13.03 -11.03 5.12
CA GLY A 146 -12.23 -11.81 6.05
C GLY A 146 -13.12 -12.43 7.12
N GLY A 147 -12.78 -13.65 7.53
CA GLY A 147 -13.45 -14.35 8.63
C GLY A 147 -12.44 -15.16 9.42
N TRP A 148 -12.62 -15.19 10.73
CA TRP A 148 -11.90 -16.11 11.60
C TRP A 148 -12.76 -17.33 11.87
N SER A 149 -12.15 -18.50 11.88
CA SER A 149 -12.78 -19.73 12.34
C SER A 149 -11.79 -20.55 13.15
N GLN A 150 -12.30 -21.33 14.10
CA GLN A 150 -11.47 -22.10 15.02
C GLN A 150 -10.67 -23.20 14.31
N ASP A 151 -11.20 -23.76 13.22
CA ASP A 151 -10.56 -24.85 12.46
C ASP A 151 -9.62 -24.36 11.35
N ASP A 152 -9.93 -23.22 10.70
CA ASP A 152 -9.22 -22.75 9.51
C ASP A 152 -8.39 -21.47 9.73
N GLY A 153 -8.45 -20.87 10.93
CA GLY A 153 -7.80 -19.60 11.25
C GLY A 153 -8.43 -18.41 10.49
N HIS A 154 -7.63 -17.36 10.28
CA HIS A 154 -8.02 -16.22 9.45
C HIS A 154 -8.00 -16.59 7.97
N ARG A 155 -9.17 -16.53 7.33
CA ARG A 155 -9.37 -16.73 5.90
C ARG A 155 -9.87 -15.45 5.27
N PHE A 156 -9.24 -15.05 4.17
CA PHE A 156 -9.60 -13.86 3.42
C PHE A 156 -9.98 -14.23 1.99
N SER A 157 -11.04 -13.61 1.47
CA SER A 157 -11.38 -13.68 0.05
C SER A 157 -10.94 -12.38 -0.63
N VAL A 158 -10.04 -12.51 -1.60
CA VAL A 158 -9.49 -11.39 -2.37
C VAL A 158 -9.60 -11.68 -3.87
N ARG A 159 -9.65 -10.64 -4.68
CA ARG A 159 -9.75 -10.77 -6.13
C ARG A 159 -8.38 -10.54 -6.77
N VAL A 160 -7.89 -11.49 -7.55
CA VAL A 160 -6.54 -11.48 -8.11
C VAL A 160 -6.57 -11.75 -9.61
N ARG A 161 -5.68 -11.11 -10.38
CA ARG A 161 -5.56 -11.37 -11.82
C ARG A 161 -5.12 -12.81 -12.04
N ARG A 162 -5.92 -13.59 -12.76
CA ARG A 162 -5.73 -15.04 -12.94
C ARG A 162 -4.35 -15.40 -13.50
N THR A 163 -3.81 -14.57 -14.40
CA THR A 163 -2.49 -14.77 -15.00
C THR A 163 -1.33 -14.56 -14.01
N SER A 164 -1.53 -13.80 -12.94
CA SER A 164 -0.49 -13.50 -11.94
C SER A 164 -0.36 -14.58 -10.86
N LEU A 165 -1.32 -15.50 -10.76
CA LEU A 165 -1.30 -16.62 -9.80
C LEU A 165 -0.46 -17.83 -10.27
N ARG A 166 0.02 -17.79 -11.52
CA ARG A 166 0.77 -18.89 -12.16
C ARG A 166 2.28 -18.66 -12.14
N ALA A 167 2.72 -17.54 -11.58
CA ALA A 167 4.13 -17.15 -11.50
C ALA A 167 4.82 -17.87 -10.33
#